data_AF-A0A832ZX14-F1
#
_entry.id   AF-A0A832ZX14-F1
#
_cell.length_a   1.000
_cell.length_b   1.000
_cell.length_c   1.000
_cell.angle_alpha   90.00
_cell.angle_beta   90.00
_cell.angle_gamma   90.00
#
_symmetry.space_group_name_H-M   'P 1'
#
loop_
_entity.id
_entity.type
_entity.pdbx_description
1 polymer ?
#
loop_
_entity_poly.entity_id
_entity_poly.type
_entity_poly.pdbx_seq_one_letter_code
_entity_poly.pdbx_strand_id
1 'polypeptide(L)'
;IGRRTALGVSMAGGSAALFMLILDKNPFTTLVYLFLFGLFIYTGFPLLLSLASDIAEAGNRTTANAIVWGVGAVGGQSFGPLLTGFLAQETTLGSFDMAFITLALIGFIAVIMLPLVRLSPSKHSG
;
A
#
# COMPACT_ATOMS: atom_id res chain seq x y z
N ILE A 1 11.63 -13.22 -9.42
CA ILE A 1 11.56 -11.85 -8.85
C ILE A 1 11.59 -11.98 -7.33
N GLY A 2 12.43 -11.22 -6.62
CA GLY A 2 12.49 -11.28 -5.15
C GLY A 2 11.27 -10.62 -4.49
N ARG A 3 10.89 -11.06 -3.27
CA ARG A 3 9.71 -10.54 -2.53
C ARG A 3 9.69 -9.01 -2.43
N ARG A 4 10.84 -8.40 -2.12
CA ARG A 4 10.98 -6.93 -2.08
C ARG A 4 10.64 -6.28 -3.41
N THR A 5 11.14 -6.80 -4.53
CA THR A 5 10.86 -6.25 -5.86
C THR A 5 9.41 -6.46 -6.26
N ALA A 6 8.81 -7.63 -5.95
CA ALA A 6 7.40 -7.89 -6.20
C ALA A 6 6.48 -6.97 -5.38
N LEU A 7 6.85 -6.70 -4.12
CA LEU A 7 6.15 -5.74 -3.27
C LEU A 7 6.25 -4.33 -3.82
N GLY A 8 7.44 -3.91 -4.27
CA GLY A 8 7.65 -2.61 -4.90
C GLY A 8 6.82 -2.42 -6.17
N VAL A 9 6.77 -3.45 -7.03
CA VAL A 9 5.90 -3.45 -8.23
C VAL A 9 4.43 -3.34 -7.84
N SER A 10 4.01 -4.06 -6.80
CA SER A 10 2.61 -4.02 -6.33
C SER A 10 2.25 -2.63 -5.78
N MET A 11 3.09 -2.06 -4.93
CA MET A 11 2.90 -0.71 -4.39
C MET A 11 2.90 0.36 -5.50
N ALA A 12 3.86 0.29 -6.43
CA ALA A 12 3.95 1.22 -7.55
C ALA A 12 2.73 1.11 -8.48
N GLY A 13 2.32 -0.12 -8.81
CA GLY A 13 1.17 -0.39 -9.66
C GLY A 13 -0.14 0.08 -9.03
N GLY A 14 -0.33 -0.16 -7.73
CA GLY A 14 -1.50 0.33 -6.99
C GLY A 14 -1.55 1.86 -6.94
N SER A 15 -0.43 2.52 -6.63
CA SER A 15 -0.32 3.98 -6.65
C SER A 15 -0.54 4.57 -8.04
N ALA A 16 0.03 3.97 -9.08
CA ALA A 16 -0.17 4.42 -10.46
C ALA A 16 -1.63 4.25 -10.91
N ALA A 17 -2.30 3.16 -10.53
CA ALA A 17 -3.70 2.94 -10.82
C ALA A 17 -4.60 4.00 -10.13
N LEU A 18 -4.34 4.33 -8.87
CA LEU A 18 -5.03 5.44 -8.18
C LEU A 18 -4.78 6.78 -8.87
N PHE A 19 -3.54 7.04 -9.29
CA PHE A 19 -3.19 8.28 -9.99
C PHE A 19 -3.91 8.38 -11.35
N MET A 20 -3.96 7.29 -12.12
CA MET A 20 -4.68 7.26 -13.40
C MET A 20 -6.19 7.40 -13.24
N LEU A 21 -6.76 6.88 -12.14
CA LEU A 21 -8.17 7.05 -11.82
C LEU A 21 -8.57 8.54 -11.67
N ILE A 22 -7.66 9.40 -11.24
CA ILE A 22 -7.88 10.85 -11.12
C ILE A 22 -7.78 11.56 -12.48
N LEU A 23 -6.87 11.09 -13.35
CA LEU A 23 -6.61 11.74 -14.63
C LEU A 23 -7.67 11.41 -15.69
N ASP A 24 -8.33 10.26 -15.56
CA ASP A 24 -9.28 9.77 -16.54
C ASP A 24 -10.74 9.96 -16.08
N LYS A 25 -11.57 10.53 -16.95
CA LYS A 25 -12.99 10.79 -16.71
C LYS A 25 -13.90 9.76 -17.38
N ASN A 26 -13.34 8.81 -18.11
CA ASN A 26 -14.12 7.77 -18.78
C ASN A 26 -14.51 6.67 -17.78
N PRO A 27 -15.81 6.37 -17.60
CA PRO A 27 -16.26 5.42 -16.59
C PRO A 27 -15.77 3.99 -16.82
N PHE A 28 -15.54 3.57 -18.08
CA PHE A 28 -15.07 2.23 -18.38
C PHE A 28 -13.60 2.04 -18.02
N THR A 29 -12.75 3.03 -18.26
CA THR A 29 -11.33 2.99 -17.89
C THR A 29 -11.15 3.14 -16.38
N THR A 30 -11.99 3.95 -15.71
CA THR A 30 -12.06 4.01 -14.24
C THR A 30 -12.25 2.63 -13.61
N LEU A 31 -13.14 1.79 -14.17
CA LEU A 31 -13.32 0.42 -13.68
C LEU A 31 -12.07 -0.45 -13.84
N VAL A 32 -11.34 -0.28 -14.94
CA VAL A 32 -10.05 -0.97 -15.16
C VAL A 32 -9.02 -0.52 -14.12
N TYR A 33 -8.91 0.78 -13.83
CA TYR A 33 -8.00 1.27 -12.81
C TYR A 33 -8.38 0.81 -11.40
N LEU A 34 -9.67 0.76 -11.07
CA LEU A 34 -10.15 0.19 -9.80
C LEU A 34 -9.81 -1.30 -9.69
N PHE A 35 -10.00 -2.06 -10.76
CA PHE A 35 -9.60 -3.48 -10.81
C PHE A 35 -8.09 -3.64 -10.60
N LEU A 36 -7.27 -2.86 -11.30
CA LEU A 36 -5.81 -2.89 -11.16
C LEU A 36 -5.37 -2.49 -9.75
N PHE A 37 -5.96 -1.45 -9.19
CA PHE A 37 -5.72 -1.05 -7.81
C PHE A 37 -6.02 -2.19 -6.83
N GLY A 38 -7.19 -2.82 -6.94
CA GLY A 38 -7.56 -3.98 -6.13
C GLY A 38 -6.57 -5.13 -6.28
N LEU A 39 -6.25 -5.51 -7.52
CA LEU A 39 -5.27 -6.56 -7.81
C LEU A 39 -3.93 -6.30 -7.12
N PHE A 40 -3.41 -5.08 -7.23
CA PHE A 40 -2.13 -4.71 -6.66
C PHE A 40 -2.14 -4.62 -5.13
N ILE A 41 -3.19 -4.06 -4.51
CA ILE A 41 -3.32 -4.03 -3.05
C ILE A 41 -3.40 -5.44 -2.47
N TYR A 42 -4.27 -6.28 -3.03
CA TYR A 42 -4.51 -7.62 -2.48
C TYR A 42 -3.34 -8.58 -2.76
N THR A 43 -2.54 -8.31 -3.79
CA THR A 43 -1.26 -9.02 -4.03
C THR A 43 -0.13 -8.49 -3.14
N GLY A 44 -0.08 -7.18 -2.92
CA GLY A 44 0.96 -6.53 -2.12
C GLY A 44 0.88 -6.88 -0.63
N PHE A 45 -0.32 -7.10 -0.09
CA PHE A 45 -0.50 -7.35 1.34
C PHE A 45 0.15 -8.67 1.84
N PRO A 46 -0.06 -9.85 1.20
CA PRO A 46 0.67 -11.07 1.55
C PRO A 46 2.19 -10.93 1.38
N LEU A 47 2.65 -10.18 0.37
CA LEU A 47 4.07 -9.92 0.14
C LEU A 47 4.67 -9.08 1.29
N LEU A 48 3.94 -8.10 1.80
CA LEU A 48 4.33 -7.29 2.95
C LEU A 48 4.46 -8.14 4.22
N LEU A 49 3.47 -8.98 4.53
CA LEU A 49 3.53 -9.90 5.67
C LEU A 49 4.72 -10.86 5.57
N SER A 50 4.91 -11.42 4.38
CA SER A 50 6.02 -12.33 4.11
C SER A 50 7.37 -11.63 4.29
N LEU A 51 7.52 -10.38 3.85
CA LEU A 51 8.73 -9.61 4.00
C LEU A 51 8.97 -9.20 5.46
N ALA A 52 7.93 -8.78 6.18
CA ALA A 52 8.01 -8.47 7.61
C ALA A 52 8.52 -9.67 8.44
N SER A 53 8.04 -10.87 8.11
CA SER A 53 8.50 -12.12 8.73
C SER A 53 9.95 -12.49 8.39
N ASP A 54 10.43 -12.09 7.21
CA ASP A 54 11.83 -12.32 6.79
C ASP A 54 12.81 -11.35 7.46
N ILE A 55 12.35 -10.15 7.82
CA ILE A 55 13.14 -9.12 8.51
C ILE A 55 13.21 -9.41 10.01
N ALA A 56 12.13 -9.93 10.58
CA ALA A 56 12.07 -10.23 12.00
C ALA A 56 12.92 -11.45 12.39
N GLU A 57 13.50 -11.40 13.58
CA GLU A 57 14.11 -12.57 14.22
C GLU A 57 13.08 -13.69 14.44
N ALA A 58 13.52 -14.95 14.47
CA ALA A 58 12.64 -16.11 14.52
C ALA A 58 11.59 -16.05 15.64
N GLY A 59 11.96 -15.54 16.83
CA GLY A 59 11.05 -15.36 17.97
C GLY A 59 10.06 -14.21 17.84
N ASN A 60 10.30 -13.25 16.93
CA ASN A 60 9.54 -12.00 16.82
C ASN A 60 8.66 -11.92 15.56
N ARG A 61 8.62 -12.98 14.73
CA ARG A 61 7.84 -12.99 13.48
C ARG A 61 6.34 -12.77 13.69
N THR A 62 5.77 -13.38 14.74
CA THR A 62 4.36 -13.20 15.10
C THR A 62 4.07 -11.75 15.46
N THR A 63 4.95 -11.13 16.27
CA THR A 63 4.86 -9.71 16.64
C THR A 63 4.99 -8.81 15.42
N ALA A 64 5.92 -9.09 14.51
CA ALA A 64 6.09 -8.33 13.28
C ALA A 64 4.82 -8.35 12.41
N ASN A 65 4.21 -9.53 12.24
CA ASN A 65 2.94 -9.64 11.52
C ASN A 65 1.78 -8.96 12.26
N ALA A 66 1.75 -9.03 13.60
CA ALA A 66 0.76 -8.33 14.42
C ALA A 66 0.85 -6.81 14.27
N ILE A 67 2.05 -6.24 14.08
CA ILE A 67 2.22 -4.81 13.77
C ILE A 67 1.64 -4.47 12.40
N VAL A 68 1.90 -5.28 11.38
CA VAL A 68 1.34 -5.07 10.03
C VAL A 68 -0.19 -5.10 10.06
N TRP A 69 -0.79 -6.04 10.79
CA TRP A 69 -2.24 -6.13 10.94
C TRP A 69 -2.83 -5.03 11.82
N GLY A 70 -2.27 -4.82 13.01
CA GLY A 70 -2.80 -3.88 13.98
C GLY A 70 -2.55 -2.43 13.58
N VAL A 71 -1.30 -2.04 13.42
CA VAL A 71 -0.96 -0.65 13.10
C VAL A 71 -1.23 -0.35 11.62
N GLY A 72 -0.83 -1.26 10.73
CA GLY A 72 -0.99 -1.06 9.29
C GLY A 72 -2.45 -1.16 8.84
N ALA A 73 -3.04 -2.36 8.92
CA ALA A 73 -4.38 -2.60 8.39
C ALA A 73 -5.48 -1.96 9.23
N VAL A 74 -5.54 -2.23 10.55
CA VAL A 74 -6.60 -1.69 11.42
C VAL A 74 -6.41 -0.19 11.65
N GLY A 75 -5.18 0.25 11.92
CA GLY A 75 -4.87 1.69 12.04
C GLY A 75 -5.19 2.44 10.76
N GLY A 76 -4.79 1.93 9.60
CA GLY A 76 -5.12 2.50 8.30
C GLY A 76 -6.63 2.56 8.02
N GLN A 77 -7.38 1.50 8.32
CA GLN A 77 -8.85 1.47 8.18
C GLN A 77 -9.55 2.42 9.15
N SER A 78 -9.00 2.65 10.34
CA SER A 78 -9.55 3.59 11.32
C SER A 78 -9.24 5.05 10.96
N PHE A 79 -8.01 5.31 10.47
CA PHE A 79 -7.56 6.64 10.09
C PHE A 79 -8.09 7.08 8.72
N GLY A 80 -8.29 6.14 7.80
CA GLY A 80 -8.73 6.39 6.42
C GLY A 80 -10.00 7.24 6.33
N PRO A 81 -11.10 6.89 7.01
CA PRO A 81 -12.32 7.69 7.04
C PRO A 81 -12.14 9.08 7.64
N LEU A 82 -11.28 9.22 8.66
CA LEU A 82 -10.98 10.53 9.27
C LEU A 82 -10.23 11.43 8.30
N LEU A 83 -9.15 10.92 7.69
CA LEU A 83 -8.38 11.64 6.69
C LEU A 83 -9.27 12.00 5.49
N THR A 84 -10.07 11.05 5.03
CA THR A 84 -10.96 11.25 3.88
C THR A 84 -12.04 12.28 4.20
N GLY A 85 -12.66 12.23 5.38
CA GLY A 85 -13.65 13.21 5.82
C GLY A 85 -13.07 14.62 5.99
N PHE A 86 -11.81 14.73 6.45
CA PHE A 86 -11.08 16.00 6.48
C PHE A 86 -10.80 16.53 5.06
N LEU A 87 -10.35 15.67 4.14
CA LEU A 87 -10.03 16.05 2.76
C LEU A 87 -11.28 16.28 1.89
N ALA A 88 -12.44 15.78 2.29
CA ALA A 88 -13.70 15.89 1.56
C ALA A 88 -14.56 17.11 1.96
N GLN A 89 -14.07 18.01 2.82
CA GLN A 89 -14.81 19.21 3.23
C GLN A 89 -15.10 20.14 2.03
N GLU A 90 -16.32 20.65 1.96
CA GLU A 90 -16.96 21.09 0.71
C GLU A 90 -16.44 22.43 0.13
N THR A 91 -16.08 22.39 -1.15
CA THR A 91 -16.45 23.46 -2.09
C THR A 91 -17.17 22.84 -3.28
N THR A 92 -18.41 22.38 -3.02
CA THR A 92 -19.35 21.70 -3.93
C THR A 92 -18.95 20.27 -4.28
N LEU A 93 -19.71 19.28 -3.78
CA LEU A 93 -19.62 17.83 -4.04
C LEU A 93 -18.70 17.42 -5.21
N GLY A 94 -17.69 16.57 -4.96
CA GLY A 94 -17.32 15.59 -5.99
C GLY A 94 -15.85 15.35 -6.33
N SER A 95 -14.92 15.48 -5.39
CA SER A 95 -13.54 15.11 -5.66
C SER A 95 -12.93 14.44 -4.43
N PHE A 96 -13.12 13.12 -4.33
CA PHE A 96 -12.22 12.28 -3.51
C PHE A 96 -10.78 12.30 -4.07
N ASP A 97 -10.52 13.05 -5.14
CA ASP A 97 -9.23 13.11 -5.82
C ASP A 97 -8.13 13.50 -4.84
N MET A 98 -8.35 14.43 -3.91
CA MET A 98 -7.34 14.75 -2.90
C MET A 98 -7.02 13.57 -1.97
N ALA A 99 -8.03 12.76 -1.62
CA ALA A 99 -7.81 11.53 -0.85
C ALA A 99 -7.06 10.48 -1.70
N PHE A 100 -7.44 10.29 -2.96
CA PHE A 100 -6.76 9.36 -3.87
C PHE A 100 -5.33 9.80 -4.21
N ILE A 101 -5.08 11.11 -4.39
CA ILE A 101 -3.75 11.69 -4.58
C ILE A 101 -2.91 11.42 -3.34
N THR A 102 -3.44 11.71 -2.16
CA THR A 102 -2.72 11.49 -0.89
C THR A 102 -2.36 10.02 -0.72
N LEU A 103 -3.30 9.10 -0.99
CA LEU A 103 -3.04 7.67 -0.94
C LEU A 103 -2.01 7.22 -1.98
N ALA A 104 -2.10 7.71 -3.23
CA ALA A 104 -1.13 7.42 -4.28
C ALA A 104 0.28 7.88 -3.88
N LEU A 105 0.41 9.08 -3.32
CA LEU A 105 1.67 9.65 -2.82
C LEU A 105 2.25 8.82 -1.67
N ILE A 106 1.43 8.43 -0.69
CA ILE A 106 1.87 7.55 0.41
C ILE A 106 2.43 6.24 -0.16
N GLY A 107 1.75 5.63 -1.14
CA GLY A 107 2.23 4.41 -1.78
C GLY A 107 3.53 4.61 -2.57
N PHE A 108 3.70 5.73 -3.29
CA PHE A 108 4.95 6.03 -3.98
C PHE A 108 6.11 6.28 -3.00
N ILE A 109 5.86 6.98 -1.89
CA ILE A 109 6.83 7.15 -0.81
C ILE A 109 7.22 5.78 -0.26
N ALA A 110 6.26 4.88 -0.03
CA ALA A 110 6.55 3.52 0.43
C ALA A 110 7.46 2.75 -0.56
N VAL A 111 7.27 2.91 -1.87
CA VAL A 111 8.16 2.32 -2.89
C VAL A 111 9.58 2.89 -2.78
N ILE A 112 9.73 4.20 -2.60
CA ILE A 112 11.03 4.88 -2.47
C ILE A 112 11.74 4.44 -1.18
N MET A 113 11.00 4.19 -0.11
CA MET A 113 11.54 3.73 1.17
C MET A 113 11.91 2.23 1.17
N LEU A 114 11.31 1.43 0.27
CA LEU A 114 11.47 -0.02 0.25
C LEU A 114 12.93 -0.52 0.13
N PRO A 115 13.84 0.12 -0.64
CA PRO A 115 15.26 -0.25 -0.69
C PRO A 115 15.99 -0.08 0.65
N LEU A 116 15.51 0.80 1.54
CA LEU A 116 16.11 1.04 2.85
C LEU A 116 15.86 -0.12 3.82
N VAL A 117 14.91 -0.99 3.51
CA VAL A 117 14.56 -2.15 4.31
C VAL A 117 15.64 -3.24 4.17
N ARG A 118 16.35 -3.49 5.26
CA ARG A 118 17.40 -4.52 5.37
C ARG A 118 16.80 -5.86 5.75
N LEU A 119 17.21 -6.92 5.05
CA LEU A 119 16.83 -8.29 5.38
C LEU A 119 17.67 -8.79 6.57
N SER A 120 17.09 -9.63 7.42
CA SER A 120 17.83 -10.26 8.52
C SER A 120 18.91 -11.22 7.98
N PRO A 121 20.16 -11.17 8.46
CA PRO A 121 21.25 -12.06 8.03
C PRO A 121 21.02 -13.55 8.33
N SER A 122 20.06 -13.90 9.19
CA SER A 122 19.85 -15.27 9.72
C SER A 122 19.45 -16.33 8.67
N LYS A 123 19.32 -15.96 7.39
CA LYS A 123 18.95 -16.87 6.28
C LYS A 123 20.11 -17.25 5.34
N HIS A 124 21.35 -16.85 5.63
CA HIS A 124 22.52 -17.21 4.79
C HIS A 124 23.42 -18.31 5.40
N SER A 125 22.99 -19.00 6.45
CA SER A 125 23.77 -20.07 7.11
C SER A 125 23.10 -21.45 7.08
N GLY A 126 22.40 -21.79 6.00
CA GLY A 126 21.80 -23.12 5.79
C GLY A 126 22.02 -23.59 4.38
#